data_AF-A0A5C5XGB9-F1
#
_entry.id   AF-A0A5C5XGB9-F1
#
_cell.length_a   1.000
_cell.length_b   1.000
_cell.length_c   1.000
_cell.angle_alpha   90.00
_cell.angle_beta   90.00
_cell.angle_gamma   90.00
#
_symmetry.space_group_name_H-M   'P 1'
#
loop_
_entity.id
_entity.type
_entity.pdbx_description
1 polymer ?
#
loop_
_entity_poly.entity_id
_entity_poly.type
_entity_poly.pdbx_seq_one_letter_code
_entity_poly.pdbx_strand_id
1 'polypeptide(L)'
;MSHSNVKLIPGIITSCFARGIFTNDSERQQKIKRWLNQLNEVYHQECFGENNPSRPMPVELYVLMQKDGAFLRSEITARELPEGDISVIELLGYCKYSSVCEQFAEFIWQQCQLYNIMPIGFATFIPGICRNHSEEDDKNRILKRTLTDRRFESISALVGLRKLAQSLNKKMSNSHYGEGIRNIEIVCGSRVEGLIQSSDKNKETDSECVMIVENEEGSIPCLLNALREAIEQTNDVTTPFSLEMEPGELFLANSLNTLRECVEQISKDNLLKQNIKLNVDVGHYHLANIMKAPKESSIVNRHAQLALTGMDLFGMNGNETDSTLDFYTMIGHVHVSDFDEKAHWGDLPFDTIHRAEYFTAILNNLAKKLPSDNGQNSMVVSLELEAARAIGTVEKSYRDLCRSCQAWNEGGPASGP
;
A
#
# COMPACT_ATOMS: atom_id res chain seq x y z
N MET A 1 8.28 1.87 32.09
CA MET A 1 7.71 1.43 30.80
C MET A 1 8.86 0.91 29.96
N SER A 2 8.84 -0.36 29.59
CA SER A 2 9.82 -0.91 28.63
C SER A 2 9.61 -0.21 27.29
N HIS A 3 10.69 0.22 26.64
CA HIS A 3 10.58 0.77 25.29
C HIS A 3 10.11 -0.34 24.35
N SER A 4 9.24 0.00 23.40
CA SER A 4 8.88 -0.93 22.32
C SER A 4 10.16 -1.31 21.56
N ASN A 5 10.40 -2.60 21.37
CA ASN A 5 11.58 -3.12 20.65
C ASN A 5 11.35 -3.23 19.13
N VAL A 6 10.33 -2.55 18.58
CA VAL A 6 10.01 -2.61 17.15
C VAL A 6 11.13 -1.94 16.36
N LYS A 7 11.78 -2.69 15.47
CA LYS A 7 12.77 -2.17 14.51
C LYS A 7 12.07 -1.52 13.32
N LEU A 8 12.43 -0.30 12.95
CA LEU A 8 11.95 0.32 11.71
C LEU A 8 12.86 -0.07 10.54
N ILE A 9 12.25 -0.52 9.43
CA ILE A 9 12.94 -0.88 8.20
C ILE A 9 12.50 0.11 7.11
N PRO A 10 13.41 0.90 6.52
CA PRO A 10 13.03 1.80 5.44
C PRO A 10 12.79 1.00 4.16
N GLY A 11 11.67 1.26 3.50
CA GLY A 11 11.29 0.76 2.19
C GLY A 11 10.95 1.90 1.24
N ILE A 12 10.76 1.57 -0.04
CA ILE A 12 10.27 2.52 -1.05
C ILE A 12 9.26 1.83 -1.94
N ILE A 13 8.22 2.56 -2.33
CA ILE A 13 7.20 2.09 -3.27
C ILE A 13 7.64 2.42 -4.69
N THR A 14 7.39 1.49 -5.61
CA THR A 14 7.72 1.71 -7.02
C THR A 14 6.75 2.62 -7.77
N SER A 15 5.78 3.24 -7.10
CA SER A 15 4.82 4.18 -7.71
C SER A 15 5.51 5.40 -8.33
N CYS A 16 6.69 5.78 -7.82
CA CYS A 16 7.57 6.80 -8.43
C CYS A 16 8.03 6.47 -9.87
N PHE A 17 7.91 5.21 -10.31
CA PHE A 17 8.09 4.81 -11.69
C PHE A 17 6.75 4.82 -12.44
N ALA A 18 6.25 6.00 -12.82
CA ALA A 18 4.93 6.23 -13.45
C ALA A 18 4.59 5.42 -14.75
N ARG A 19 5.50 4.57 -15.24
CA ARG A 19 5.24 3.65 -16.35
C ARG A 19 5.30 2.17 -15.94
N GLY A 20 5.43 1.89 -14.65
CA GLY A 20 5.71 0.58 -14.08
C GLY A 20 7.21 0.32 -13.87
N ILE A 21 7.55 -0.84 -13.35
CA ILE A 21 8.93 -1.30 -13.16
C ILE A 21 9.32 -2.43 -14.09
N PHE A 22 8.33 -3.06 -14.73
CA PHE A 22 8.52 -4.17 -15.64
C PHE A 22 8.39 -3.67 -17.07
N THR A 23 9.40 -3.96 -17.90
CA THR A 23 9.42 -3.53 -19.29
C THR A 23 10.38 -4.39 -20.13
N ASN A 24 9.99 -4.69 -21.36
CA ASN A 24 10.86 -5.29 -22.37
C ASN A 24 11.75 -4.26 -23.10
N ASP A 25 11.56 -2.96 -22.83
CA ASP A 25 12.41 -1.90 -23.35
C ASP A 25 13.75 -1.90 -22.59
N SER A 26 14.80 -2.38 -23.27
CA SER A 26 16.15 -2.50 -22.70
C SER A 26 16.74 -1.17 -22.21
N GLU A 27 16.46 -0.05 -22.86
CA GLU A 27 16.98 1.26 -22.44
C GLU A 27 16.31 1.68 -21.14
N ARG A 28 14.99 1.52 -21.09
CA ARG A 28 14.21 1.81 -19.89
C ARG A 28 14.58 0.88 -18.73
N GLN A 29 14.79 -0.41 -18.99
CA GLN A 29 15.25 -1.37 -17.99
C GLN A 29 16.61 -0.97 -17.39
N GLN A 30 17.55 -0.53 -18.23
CA GLN A 30 18.84 0.00 -17.76
C GLN A 30 18.69 1.28 -16.95
N LYS A 31 17.74 2.15 -17.28
CA LYS A 31 17.44 3.36 -16.49
C LYS A 31 16.88 3.00 -15.11
N ILE A 32 15.89 2.12 -15.05
CA ILE A 32 15.29 1.62 -13.79
C ILE A 32 16.37 0.97 -12.93
N LYS A 33 17.18 0.08 -13.51
CA LYS A 33 18.30 -0.57 -12.80
C LYS A 33 19.29 0.43 -12.22
N ARG A 34 19.67 1.47 -12.98
CA ARG A 34 20.55 2.53 -12.47
C ARG A 34 19.95 3.28 -11.29
N TRP A 35 18.66 3.61 -11.35
CA TRP A 35 17.97 4.30 -10.26
C TRP A 35 17.87 3.43 -9.01
N LEU A 36 17.47 2.17 -9.15
CA LEU A 36 17.39 1.24 -8.02
C LEU A 36 18.77 0.96 -7.41
N ASN A 37 19.84 0.88 -8.21
CA ASN A 37 21.20 0.77 -7.70
C ASN A 37 21.59 2.00 -6.85
N GLN A 38 21.25 3.22 -7.28
CA GLN A 38 21.53 4.44 -6.51
C GLN A 38 20.79 4.42 -5.16
N LEU A 39 19.51 4.03 -5.16
CA LEU A 39 18.74 3.92 -3.92
C LEU A 39 19.30 2.80 -3.02
N ASN A 40 19.75 1.68 -3.59
CA ASN A 40 20.38 0.61 -2.83
C ASN A 40 21.70 1.07 -2.18
N GLU A 41 22.51 1.88 -2.87
CA GLU A 41 23.70 2.51 -2.29
C GLU A 41 23.35 3.40 -1.09
N VAL A 42 22.28 4.21 -1.20
CA VAL A 42 21.76 5.01 -0.08
C VAL A 42 21.34 4.14 1.09
N TYR A 43 20.53 3.10 0.82
CA TYR A 43 20.07 2.17 1.83
C TYR A 43 21.24 1.57 2.62
N HIS A 44 22.28 1.09 1.93
CA HIS A 44 23.40 0.48 2.62
C HIS A 44 24.25 1.48 3.39
N GLN A 45 24.56 2.62 2.76
CA GLN A 45 25.35 3.66 3.38
C GLN A 45 24.71 4.17 4.68
N GLU A 46 23.41 4.46 4.65
CA GLU A 46 22.72 5.07 5.79
C GLU A 46 22.29 4.04 6.86
N CYS A 47 21.95 2.80 6.48
CA CYS A 47 21.50 1.79 7.45
C CYS A 47 22.62 0.88 8.00
N PHE A 48 23.76 0.77 7.32
CA PHE A 48 24.86 -0.13 7.74
C PHE A 48 26.24 0.53 7.79
N GLY A 49 26.37 1.78 7.33
CA GLY A 49 27.67 2.49 7.30
C GLY A 49 28.66 1.93 6.29
N GLU A 50 28.23 1.02 5.42
CA GLU A 50 29.03 0.40 4.36
C GLU A 50 28.22 0.27 3.09
N ASN A 51 28.86 0.24 1.92
CA ASN A 51 28.17 -0.11 0.68
C ASN A 51 28.29 -1.62 0.45
N ASN A 52 27.19 -2.35 0.65
CA ASN A 52 27.16 -3.79 0.45
C ASN A 52 26.17 -4.19 -0.65
N PRO A 53 26.60 -4.17 -1.92
CA PRO A 53 25.72 -4.42 -3.06
C PRO A 53 25.19 -5.86 -3.14
N SER A 54 25.63 -6.76 -2.26
CA SER A 54 25.11 -8.13 -2.20
C SER A 54 23.82 -8.25 -1.39
N ARG A 55 23.54 -7.26 -0.53
CA ARG A 55 22.29 -7.19 0.22
C ARG A 55 21.27 -6.41 -0.64
N PRO A 56 20.03 -6.89 -0.75
CA PRO A 56 18.99 -6.17 -1.48
C PRO A 56 18.35 -5.08 -0.62
N MET A 57 17.84 -4.03 -1.27
CA MET A 57 17.01 -2.99 -0.65
C MET A 57 15.55 -3.45 -0.55
N PRO A 58 14.85 -3.19 0.58
CA PRO A 58 13.41 -3.42 0.70
C PRO A 58 12.62 -2.54 -0.27
N VAL A 59 11.79 -3.16 -1.12
CA VAL A 59 10.95 -2.46 -2.10
C VAL A 59 9.53 -2.98 -2.05
N GLU A 60 8.58 -2.06 -1.96
CA GLU A 60 7.18 -2.35 -2.14
C GLU A 60 6.84 -2.19 -3.62
N LEU A 61 6.34 -3.28 -4.20
CA LEU A 61 6.03 -3.27 -5.61
C LEU A 61 4.66 -2.61 -5.74
N TYR A 62 4.60 -1.48 -6.43
CA TYR A 62 3.34 -0.94 -6.92
C TYR A 62 2.87 -1.88 -8.02
N VAL A 63 2.04 -2.82 -7.62
CA VAL A 63 1.74 -4.01 -8.39
C VAL A 63 0.89 -3.60 -9.56
N LEU A 64 1.56 -3.64 -10.71
CA LEU A 64 1.02 -3.90 -12.01
C LEU A 64 0.14 -2.78 -12.53
N MET A 65 0.80 -1.68 -12.89
CA MET A 65 0.19 -0.74 -13.82
C MET A 65 -0.21 -1.51 -15.09
N GLN A 66 -1.26 -1.08 -15.80
CA GLN A 66 -1.66 -1.71 -17.06
C GLN A 66 -0.49 -1.87 -18.06
N LYS A 67 0.52 -0.99 -17.96
CA LYS A 67 1.78 -1.06 -18.74
C LYS A 67 2.68 -2.23 -18.37
N ASP A 68 2.74 -2.62 -17.09
CA ASP A 68 3.46 -3.84 -16.66
C ASP A 68 2.72 -5.09 -17.17
N GLY A 69 1.38 -5.05 -17.15
CA GLY A 69 0.52 -6.18 -17.54
C GLY A 69 0.80 -6.71 -18.95
N ALA A 70 1.09 -5.84 -19.92
CA ALA A 70 1.41 -6.25 -21.29
C ALA A 70 2.71 -7.06 -21.38
N PHE A 71 3.76 -6.64 -20.66
CA PHE A 71 5.02 -7.37 -20.64
C PHE A 71 4.87 -8.68 -19.86
N LEU A 72 4.19 -8.64 -18.72
CA LEU A 72 3.94 -9.85 -17.93
C LEU A 72 3.15 -10.90 -18.69
N ARG A 73 2.13 -10.47 -19.44
CA ARG A 73 1.35 -11.36 -20.29
C ARG A 73 2.21 -12.03 -21.36
N SER A 74 3.24 -11.35 -21.91
CA SER A 74 4.13 -11.93 -22.91
C SER A 74 5.08 -12.99 -22.35
N GLU A 75 5.39 -12.90 -21.05
CA GLU A 75 6.31 -13.83 -20.38
C GLU A 75 5.61 -15.07 -19.80
N ILE A 76 4.28 -15.04 -19.68
CA ILE A 76 3.50 -16.18 -19.15
C ILE A 76 2.90 -16.98 -20.32
N THR A 77 3.36 -18.22 -20.49
CA THR A 77 2.93 -19.14 -21.56
C THR A 77 1.90 -20.17 -21.09
N ALA A 78 1.31 -19.97 -19.92
CA ALA A 78 0.31 -20.87 -19.35
C ALA A 78 -0.96 -20.92 -20.24
N ARG A 79 -1.43 -22.14 -20.53
CA ARG A 79 -2.61 -22.40 -21.37
C ARG A 79 -3.92 -21.85 -20.81
N GLU A 80 -3.95 -21.59 -19.50
CA GLU A 80 -5.11 -21.03 -18.80
C GLU A 80 -5.32 -19.55 -19.12
N LEU A 81 -4.30 -18.85 -19.64
CA LEU A 81 -4.44 -17.46 -20.04
C LEU A 81 -5.13 -17.36 -21.42
N PRO A 82 -6.18 -16.54 -21.55
CA PRO A 82 -6.86 -16.34 -22.82
C PRO A 82 -5.93 -15.68 -23.84
N GLU A 83 -6.17 -15.96 -25.12
CA GLU A 83 -5.55 -15.21 -26.22
C GLU A 83 -6.13 -13.80 -26.26
N GLY A 84 -5.29 -12.80 -26.55
CA GLY A 84 -5.68 -11.40 -26.65
C GLY A 84 -5.27 -10.54 -25.45
N ASP A 85 -5.69 -9.29 -25.50
CA ASP A 85 -5.42 -8.30 -24.46
C ASP A 85 -6.34 -8.56 -23.26
N ILE A 86 -5.73 -8.69 -22.08
CA ILE A 86 -6.43 -8.74 -20.80
C ILE A 86 -5.97 -7.59 -19.93
N SER A 87 -6.87 -7.09 -19.10
CA SER A 87 -6.52 -6.14 -18.07
C SER A 87 -5.61 -6.79 -17.03
N VAL A 88 -4.94 -5.94 -16.27
CA VAL A 88 -4.06 -6.38 -15.20
C VAL A 88 -4.80 -7.05 -14.04
N ILE A 89 -6.02 -6.60 -13.76
CA ILE A 89 -6.93 -7.17 -12.76
C ILE A 89 -7.34 -8.59 -13.19
N GLU A 90 -7.70 -8.77 -14.47
CA GLU A 90 -7.99 -10.10 -15.01
C GLU A 90 -6.77 -11.01 -14.93
N LEU A 91 -5.58 -10.52 -15.33
CA LEU A 91 -4.33 -11.29 -15.24
C LEU A 91 -4.04 -11.76 -13.81
N LEU A 92 -4.19 -10.88 -12.82
CA LEU A 92 -4.10 -11.26 -11.41
C LEU A 92 -5.14 -12.32 -11.04
N GLY A 93 -6.38 -12.20 -11.53
CA GLY A 93 -7.44 -13.19 -11.35
C GLY A 93 -7.06 -14.59 -11.86
N TYR A 94 -6.19 -14.69 -12.86
CA TYR A 94 -5.67 -15.97 -13.36
C TYR A 94 -4.58 -16.59 -12.46
N CYS A 95 -3.98 -15.85 -11.51
CA CYS A 95 -3.09 -16.44 -10.50
C CYS A 95 -3.79 -17.41 -9.54
N LYS A 96 -5.13 -17.57 -9.64
CA LYS A 96 -5.82 -18.68 -8.98
C LYS A 96 -5.38 -20.05 -9.52
N TYR A 97 -4.89 -20.11 -10.76
CA TYR A 97 -4.31 -21.31 -11.39
C TYR A 97 -2.81 -21.39 -11.07
N SER A 98 -2.37 -22.52 -10.52
CA SER A 98 -0.97 -22.69 -10.08
C SER A 98 0.06 -22.51 -11.19
N SER A 99 -0.24 -22.94 -12.43
CA SER A 99 0.64 -22.77 -13.59
C SER A 99 0.94 -21.30 -13.91
N VAL A 100 -0.09 -20.47 -13.88
CA VAL A 100 0.00 -19.01 -14.09
C VAL A 100 0.75 -18.38 -12.92
N CYS A 101 0.33 -18.68 -11.69
CA CYS A 101 0.90 -18.11 -10.47
C CYS A 101 2.41 -18.35 -10.35
N GLU A 102 2.86 -19.58 -10.59
CA GLU A 102 4.28 -19.94 -10.46
C GLU A 102 5.14 -19.28 -11.54
N GLN A 103 4.65 -19.16 -12.79
CA GLN A 103 5.36 -18.44 -13.84
C GLN A 103 5.44 -16.94 -13.54
N PHE A 104 4.34 -16.36 -13.03
CA PHE A 104 4.31 -14.96 -12.64
C PHE A 104 5.28 -14.70 -11.47
N ALA A 105 5.25 -15.53 -10.42
CA ALA A 105 6.17 -15.42 -9.30
C ALA A 105 7.63 -15.57 -9.74
N GLU A 106 7.92 -16.50 -10.65
CA GLU A 106 9.26 -16.69 -11.21
C GLU A 106 9.74 -15.44 -11.96
N PHE A 107 8.88 -14.88 -12.81
CA PHE A 107 9.21 -13.66 -13.54
C PHE A 107 9.51 -12.50 -12.57
N ILE A 108 8.62 -12.22 -11.61
CA ILE A 108 8.83 -11.14 -10.63
C ILE A 108 10.13 -11.36 -9.88
N TRP A 109 10.38 -12.59 -9.42
CA TRP A 109 11.59 -12.95 -8.69
C TRP A 109 12.86 -12.68 -9.51
N GLN A 110 12.89 -13.07 -10.78
CA GLN A 110 14.01 -12.79 -11.69
C GLN A 110 14.23 -11.29 -11.89
N GLN A 111 13.16 -10.50 -12.00
CA GLN A 111 13.28 -9.03 -12.09
C GLN A 111 13.83 -8.44 -10.78
N CYS A 112 13.36 -8.91 -9.62
CA CYS A 112 13.88 -8.48 -8.33
C CYS A 112 15.38 -8.79 -8.19
N GLN A 113 15.83 -9.98 -8.62
CA GLN A 113 17.24 -10.34 -8.65
C GLN A 113 18.05 -9.45 -9.62
N LEU A 114 17.51 -9.16 -10.80
CA LEU A 114 18.15 -8.30 -11.80
C LEU A 114 18.41 -6.88 -11.27
N TYR A 115 17.46 -6.36 -10.48
CA TYR A 115 17.51 -5.04 -9.88
C TYR A 115 18.13 -5.02 -8.47
N ASN A 116 18.49 -6.17 -7.92
CA ASN A 116 18.97 -6.33 -6.55
C ASN A 116 18.02 -5.70 -5.50
N ILE A 117 16.74 -6.01 -5.59
CA ILE A 117 15.71 -5.55 -4.65
C ILE A 117 15.06 -6.74 -3.94
N MET A 118 14.53 -6.49 -2.74
CA MET A 118 13.80 -7.46 -1.93
C MET A 118 12.34 -7.00 -1.87
N PRO A 119 11.41 -7.71 -2.52
CA PRO A 119 10.02 -7.32 -2.48
C PRO A 119 9.47 -7.59 -1.07
N ILE A 120 8.84 -6.58 -0.47
CA ILE A 120 8.33 -6.60 0.92
C ILE A 120 6.82 -6.43 1.03
N GLY A 121 6.18 -5.96 -0.04
CA GLY A 121 4.78 -5.59 -0.07
C GLY A 121 4.29 -5.46 -1.50
N PHE A 122 2.97 -5.47 -1.63
CA PHE A 122 2.27 -5.19 -2.87
C PHE A 122 1.32 -4.02 -2.62
N ALA A 123 1.63 -2.86 -3.19
CA ALA A 123 0.73 -1.72 -3.23
C ALA A 123 -0.20 -1.85 -4.44
N THR A 124 -1.52 -1.76 -4.25
CA THR A 124 -2.47 -1.99 -5.35
C THR A 124 -3.78 -1.21 -5.24
N PHE A 125 -4.27 -0.85 -6.43
CA PHE A 125 -5.59 -0.29 -6.63
C PHE A 125 -6.51 -1.31 -7.33
N ILE A 126 -7.48 -1.87 -6.60
CA ILE A 126 -8.46 -2.84 -7.13
C ILE A 126 -9.86 -2.18 -7.19
N PRO A 127 -10.32 -1.71 -8.36
CA PRO A 127 -11.60 -1.01 -8.47
C PRO A 127 -12.80 -1.94 -8.30
N GLY A 128 -13.98 -1.38 -7.98
CA GLY A 128 -15.27 -2.10 -8.04
C GLY A 128 -15.47 -3.21 -7.01
N ILE A 129 -14.61 -3.30 -6.00
CA ILE A 129 -14.71 -4.31 -4.93
C ILE A 129 -15.91 -4.09 -3.98
N CYS A 130 -16.41 -2.86 -3.89
CA CYS A 130 -17.39 -2.46 -2.87
C CYS A 130 -18.86 -2.56 -3.32
N ARG A 131 -19.14 -2.96 -4.56
CA ARG A 131 -20.51 -3.02 -5.05
C ARG A 131 -21.35 -4.07 -4.32
N ASN A 132 -22.50 -3.62 -3.81
CA ASN A 132 -23.59 -4.50 -3.42
C ASN A 132 -24.47 -4.83 -4.62
N HIS A 133 -24.68 -6.12 -4.88
CA HIS A 133 -25.70 -6.58 -5.82
C HIS A 133 -27.06 -6.54 -5.13
N SER A 134 -27.67 -5.35 -4.97
CA SER A 134 -29.09 -5.33 -4.66
C SER A 134 -29.87 -5.75 -5.90
N GLU A 135 -30.86 -6.61 -5.71
CA GLU A 135 -31.64 -7.24 -6.79
C GLU A 135 -32.50 -6.25 -7.59
N GLU A 136 -32.58 -4.97 -7.20
CA GLU A 136 -33.57 -3.99 -7.69
C GLU A 136 -33.24 -3.28 -9.01
N ASP A 137 -32.01 -3.38 -9.54
CA ASP A 137 -31.67 -2.78 -10.85
C ASP A 137 -32.03 -3.70 -12.04
N ASP A 138 -33.32 -4.00 -12.18
CA ASP A 138 -33.86 -4.91 -13.21
C ASP A 138 -34.13 -4.23 -14.56
N LYS A 139 -33.88 -2.91 -14.68
CA LYS A 139 -34.14 -2.15 -15.91
C LYS A 139 -32.99 -2.16 -16.92
N ASN A 140 -31.77 -2.54 -16.53
CA ASN A 140 -30.60 -2.60 -17.43
C ASN A 140 -29.81 -3.90 -17.28
N ARG A 141 -30.37 -4.99 -17.83
CA ARG A 141 -29.79 -6.35 -17.82
C ARG A 141 -28.37 -6.44 -18.41
N ILE A 142 -28.01 -5.52 -19.33
CA ILE A 142 -26.67 -5.44 -19.94
C ILE A 142 -25.64 -4.82 -18.97
N LEU A 143 -26.03 -3.77 -18.22
CA LEU A 143 -25.18 -3.26 -17.15
C LEU A 143 -24.98 -4.33 -16.07
N LYS A 144 -26.06 -4.99 -15.61
CA LYS A 144 -26.02 -5.97 -14.52
C LYS A 144 -24.97 -7.09 -14.72
N ARG A 145 -24.84 -7.64 -15.94
CA ARG A 145 -23.79 -8.64 -16.25
C ARG A 145 -22.39 -8.04 -16.09
N THR A 146 -22.13 -6.92 -16.76
CA THR A 146 -20.84 -6.22 -16.74
C THR A 146 -20.39 -5.84 -15.31
N LEU A 147 -21.33 -5.60 -14.39
CA LEU A 147 -21.03 -5.18 -13.02
C LEU A 147 -20.82 -6.35 -12.04
N THR A 148 -21.55 -7.46 -12.18
CA THR A 148 -21.29 -8.70 -11.42
C THR A 148 -19.96 -9.33 -11.80
N ASP A 149 -19.59 -9.25 -13.07
CA ASP A 149 -18.31 -9.75 -13.56
C ASP A 149 -17.14 -8.99 -12.89
N ARG A 150 -17.26 -7.67 -12.70
CA ARG A 150 -16.21 -6.83 -12.08
C ARG A 150 -15.93 -7.13 -10.61
N ARG A 151 -16.96 -7.25 -9.75
CA ARG A 151 -16.73 -7.61 -8.33
C ARG A 151 -16.04 -8.97 -8.24
N PHE A 152 -16.49 -9.92 -9.06
CA PHE A 152 -15.89 -11.25 -9.13
C PHE A 152 -14.44 -11.22 -9.65
N GLU A 153 -14.15 -10.38 -10.65
CA GLU A 153 -12.78 -10.12 -11.14
C GLU A 153 -11.90 -9.54 -10.04
N SER A 154 -12.38 -8.54 -9.30
CA SER A 154 -11.65 -7.91 -8.19
C SER A 154 -11.34 -8.89 -7.07
N ILE A 155 -12.31 -9.72 -6.66
CA ILE A 155 -12.07 -10.78 -5.68
C ILE A 155 -11.10 -11.83 -6.22
N SER A 156 -11.24 -12.22 -7.49
CA SER A 156 -10.30 -13.14 -8.13
C SER A 156 -8.88 -12.58 -8.13
N ALA A 157 -8.73 -11.28 -8.41
CA ALA A 157 -7.44 -10.59 -8.38
C ALA A 157 -6.83 -10.58 -6.98
N LEU A 158 -7.61 -10.30 -5.94
CA LEU A 158 -7.16 -10.38 -4.55
C LEU A 158 -6.70 -11.80 -4.15
N VAL A 159 -7.46 -12.82 -4.55
CA VAL A 159 -7.07 -14.24 -4.38
C VAL A 159 -5.76 -14.51 -5.09
N GLY A 160 -5.63 -14.00 -6.32
CA GLY A 160 -4.42 -14.08 -7.12
C GLY A 160 -3.21 -13.44 -6.46
N LEU A 161 -3.36 -12.23 -5.91
CA LEU A 161 -2.30 -11.50 -5.20
C LEU A 161 -1.80 -12.25 -3.97
N ARG A 162 -2.69 -12.80 -3.15
CA ARG A 162 -2.28 -13.62 -1.99
C ARG A 162 -1.52 -14.87 -2.43
N LYS A 163 -2.02 -15.59 -3.45
CA LYS A 163 -1.32 -16.76 -4.00
C LYS A 163 0.05 -16.40 -4.58
N LEU A 164 0.14 -15.25 -5.25
CA LEU A 164 1.39 -14.74 -5.80
C LEU A 164 2.39 -14.40 -4.69
N ALA A 165 1.95 -13.71 -3.64
CA ALA A 165 2.76 -13.42 -2.46
C ALA A 165 3.27 -14.70 -1.79
N GLN A 166 2.41 -15.71 -1.62
CA GLN A 166 2.82 -17.04 -1.10
C GLN A 166 3.87 -17.72 -1.97
N SER A 167 3.70 -17.69 -3.30
CA SER A 167 4.66 -18.30 -4.23
C SER A 167 6.01 -17.58 -4.19
N LEU A 168 6.00 -16.24 -4.16
CA LEU A 168 7.21 -15.43 -3.97
C LEU A 168 7.89 -15.69 -2.61
N ASN A 169 7.11 -15.78 -1.53
CA ASN A 169 7.65 -16.08 -0.20
C ASN A 169 8.34 -17.44 -0.14
N LYS A 170 7.82 -18.46 -0.83
CA LYS A 170 8.51 -19.76 -0.97
C LYS A 170 9.83 -19.67 -1.73
N LYS A 171 9.90 -18.81 -2.76
CA LYS A 171 11.15 -18.58 -3.50
C LYS A 171 12.17 -17.85 -2.64
N MET A 172 11.73 -16.84 -1.90
CA MET A 172 12.58 -16.05 -1.00
C MET A 172 13.07 -16.84 0.21
N SER A 173 12.24 -17.71 0.81
CA SER A 173 12.65 -18.55 1.96
C SER A 173 13.79 -19.51 1.63
N ASN A 174 13.94 -19.89 0.35
CA ASN A 174 15.03 -20.72 -0.13
C ASN A 174 16.30 -19.92 -0.45
N SER A 175 16.29 -18.61 -0.21
CA SER A 175 17.37 -17.69 -0.48
C SER A 175 17.80 -16.95 0.81
N HIS A 176 18.93 -16.24 0.77
CA HIS A 176 19.36 -15.40 1.90
C HIS A 176 18.54 -14.08 2.04
N TYR A 177 17.43 -13.94 1.31
CA TYR A 177 16.64 -12.72 1.21
C TYR A 177 15.49 -12.71 2.24
N GLY A 178 15.75 -12.13 3.41
CA GLY A 178 14.76 -11.53 4.32
C GLY A 178 13.47 -12.30 4.65
N GLU A 179 12.47 -11.56 5.16
CA GLU A 179 11.19 -12.10 5.67
C GLU A 179 10.07 -12.14 4.61
N GLY A 180 10.38 -11.83 3.34
CA GLY A 180 9.45 -11.88 2.20
C GLY A 180 8.40 -10.76 2.14
N ILE A 181 7.36 -10.96 1.32
CA ILE A 181 6.15 -10.12 1.23
C ILE A 181 5.39 -10.23 2.55
N ARG A 182 5.17 -9.09 3.21
CA ARG A 182 4.50 -8.99 4.51
C ARG A 182 3.13 -8.33 4.46
N ASN A 183 2.84 -7.60 3.39
CA ASN A 183 1.59 -6.90 3.22
C ASN A 183 1.10 -7.05 1.76
N ILE A 184 -0.22 -6.94 1.59
CA ILE A 184 -0.85 -6.59 0.33
C ILE A 184 -1.75 -5.40 0.63
N GLU A 185 -1.27 -4.22 0.34
CA GLU A 185 -2.01 -2.99 0.54
C GLU A 185 -3.14 -2.86 -0.49
N ILE A 186 -4.31 -2.50 0.01
CA ILE A 186 -5.51 -2.20 -0.76
C ILE A 186 -5.94 -0.78 -0.41
N VAL A 187 -5.94 0.10 -1.40
CA VAL A 187 -6.61 1.39 -1.32
C VAL A 187 -8.10 1.19 -1.02
N CYS A 188 -8.57 1.70 0.11
CA CYS A 188 -9.87 1.39 0.69
C CYS A 188 -11.05 1.93 -0.12
N GLY A 189 -11.53 1.10 -1.03
CA GLY A 189 -12.81 1.26 -1.69
C GLY A 189 -12.85 2.48 -2.58
N SER A 190 -12.10 2.46 -3.67
CA SER A 190 -12.36 3.38 -4.77
C SER A 190 -13.83 3.26 -5.19
N ARG A 191 -14.54 4.39 -5.09
CA ARG A 191 -15.86 4.58 -5.70
C ARG A 191 -15.76 4.75 -7.20
N VAL A 192 -14.55 5.02 -7.73
CA VAL A 192 -14.31 5.13 -9.16
C VAL A 192 -14.19 3.73 -9.77
N GLU A 193 -15.17 3.41 -10.61
CA GLU A 193 -15.27 2.12 -11.33
C GLU A 193 -14.43 2.06 -12.61
N GLY A 194 -13.65 3.11 -12.86
CA GLY A 194 -12.91 3.34 -14.10
C GLY A 194 -13.51 4.46 -14.93
N LEU A 195 -12.69 4.98 -15.84
CA LEU A 195 -13.12 5.95 -16.84
C LEU A 195 -13.83 5.17 -17.96
N ILE A 196 -15.15 5.20 -18.00
CA ILE A 196 -15.88 4.63 -19.14
C ILE A 196 -15.82 5.67 -20.25
N GLN A 197 -15.13 5.33 -21.35
CA GLN A 197 -15.18 6.13 -22.56
C GLN A 197 -16.60 6.03 -23.12
N SER A 198 -17.35 7.15 -23.07
CA SER A 198 -18.67 7.21 -23.67
C SER A 198 -18.55 6.90 -25.16
N SER A 199 -19.14 5.79 -25.60
CA SER A 199 -19.17 5.37 -27.00
C SER A 199 -20.35 6.01 -27.73
N ASP A 200 -20.60 7.29 -27.48
CA ASP A 200 -21.62 8.03 -28.22
C ASP A 200 -21.09 8.27 -29.65
N LYS A 201 -21.37 7.29 -30.53
CA LYS A 201 -20.92 7.24 -31.94
C LYS A 201 -21.36 8.44 -32.80
N ASN A 202 -22.08 9.39 -32.23
CA ASN A 202 -22.62 10.57 -32.90
C ASN A 202 -21.93 11.90 -32.50
N LYS A 203 -20.88 11.88 -31.67
CA LYS A 203 -20.09 13.08 -31.36
C LYS A 203 -18.61 12.83 -31.68
N GLU A 204 -18.17 13.29 -32.85
CA GLU A 204 -16.77 13.26 -33.30
C GLU A 204 -15.83 14.22 -32.54
N THR A 205 -16.29 14.84 -31.45
CA THR A 205 -15.47 15.76 -30.66
C THR A 205 -15.82 15.56 -29.19
N ASP A 206 -14.81 15.22 -28.40
CA ASP A 206 -14.80 14.99 -26.95
C ASP A 206 -15.35 13.64 -26.49
N SER A 207 -14.42 12.69 -26.31
CA SER A 207 -14.64 11.50 -25.50
C SER A 207 -14.91 11.91 -24.05
N GLU A 208 -16.18 12.02 -23.68
CA GLU A 208 -16.60 12.21 -22.29
C GLU A 208 -16.31 10.92 -21.50
N CYS A 209 -15.42 11.00 -20.51
CA CYS A 209 -15.22 9.95 -19.52
C CYS A 209 -16.28 10.11 -18.42
N VAL A 210 -17.14 9.11 -18.25
CA VAL A 210 -18.11 9.10 -17.14
C VAL A 210 -17.48 8.39 -15.94
N MET A 211 -17.48 9.07 -14.80
CA MET A 211 -17.11 8.51 -13.49
C MET A 211 -18.40 8.07 -12.79
N ILE A 212 -18.53 6.77 -12.52
CA ILE A 212 -19.62 6.25 -11.70
C ILE A 212 -19.13 6.31 -10.25
N VAL A 213 -19.94 6.88 -9.35
CA VAL A 213 -19.66 6.99 -7.91
C VAL A 213 -20.73 6.17 -7.19
N GLU A 214 -20.29 5.18 -6.41
CA GLU A 214 -21.19 4.33 -5.60
C GLU A 214 -21.79 5.10 -4.41
N ASN A 215 -23.02 4.75 -4.02
CA ASN A 215 -23.66 5.30 -2.82
C ASN A 215 -22.94 4.83 -1.54
N GLU A 216 -22.88 5.68 -0.52
CA GLU A 216 -22.08 5.44 0.69
C GLU A 216 -22.65 4.33 1.58
N GLU A 217 -23.98 4.20 1.64
CA GLU A 217 -24.67 3.30 2.57
C GLU A 217 -24.37 1.82 2.28
N GLY A 218 -23.76 1.14 3.26
CA GLY A 218 -23.49 -0.31 3.22
C GLY A 218 -22.21 -0.72 2.49
N SER A 219 -21.41 0.23 2.01
CA SER A 219 -20.22 0.00 1.18
C SER A 219 -19.00 -0.58 1.93
N ILE A 220 -18.76 -0.20 3.19
CA ILE A 220 -17.71 -0.80 4.05
C ILE A 220 -17.98 -2.30 4.32
N PRO A 221 -19.19 -2.71 4.73
CA PRO A 221 -19.54 -4.13 4.82
C PRO A 221 -19.28 -4.91 3.52
N CYS A 222 -19.54 -4.33 2.35
CA CYS A 222 -19.27 -4.97 1.06
C CYS A 222 -17.78 -5.19 0.83
N LEU A 223 -16.95 -4.18 1.08
CA LEU A 223 -15.49 -4.27 0.99
C LEU A 223 -14.97 -5.37 1.90
N LEU A 224 -15.36 -5.35 3.17
CA LEU A 224 -14.91 -6.34 4.16
C LEU A 224 -15.39 -7.75 3.82
N ASN A 225 -16.62 -7.90 3.30
CA ASN A 225 -17.12 -9.18 2.84
C ASN A 225 -16.36 -9.69 1.59
N ALA A 226 -16.00 -8.82 0.66
CA ALA A 226 -15.18 -9.19 -0.50
C ALA A 226 -13.76 -9.64 -0.09
N LEU A 227 -13.15 -8.94 0.88
CA LEU A 227 -11.86 -9.34 1.45
C LEU A 227 -11.98 -10.67 2.20
N ARG A 228 -13.07 -10.87 2.96
CA ARG A 228 -13.38 -12.14 3.61
C ARG A 228 -13.44 -13.29 2.60
N GLU A 229 -14.21 -13.12 1.52
CA GLU A 229 -14.32 -14.11 0.43
C GLU A 229 -12.95 -14.41 -0.20
N ALA A 230 -12.09 -13.41 -0.38
CA ALA A 230 -10.74 -13.62 -0.89
C ALA A 230 -9.85 -14.37 0.11
N ILE A 231 -9.98 -14.09 1.41
CA ILE A 231 -9.23 -14.75 2.48
C ILE A 231 -9.58 -16.25 2.55
N GLU A 232 -10.88 -16.57 2.53
CA GLU A 232 -11.37 -17.95 2.62
C GLU A 232 -10.91 -18.82 1.43
N GLN A 233 -10.58 -18.22 0.29
CA GLN A 233 -10.15 -18.93 -0.92
C GLN A 233 -8.64 -19.24 -1.00
N THR A 234 -7.79 -18.62 -0.18
CA THR A 234 -6.32 -18.76 -0.32
C THR A 234 -5.68 -19.68 0.72
N ASN A 235 -6.39 -20.00 1.82
CA ASN A 235 -5.83 -20.66 3.01
C ASN A 235 -4.53 -20.00 3.52
N ASP A 236 -4.23 -18.77 3.09
CA ASP A 236 -3.08 -18.02 3.52
C ASP A 236 -3.42 -17.30 4.81
N VAL A 237 -2.57 -17.45 5.81
CA VAL A 237 -2.64 -16.69 7.07
C VAL A 237 -1.36 -15.87 7.30
N THR A 238 -0.41 -15.95 6.37
CA THR A 238 0.92 -15.34 6.53
C THR A 238 1.00 -13.94 5.93
N THR A 239 0.28 -13.69 4.84
CA THR A 239 0.27 -12.38 4.17
C THR A 239 -1.08 -11.69 4.39
N PRO A 240 -1.19 -10.74 5.32
CA PRO A 240 -2.41 -9.96 5.53
C PRO A 240 -2.64 -8.96 4.39
N PHE A 241 -3.91 -8.61 4.18
CA PHE A 241 -4.26 -7.38 3.47
C PHE A 241 -4.04 -6.19 4.40
N SER A 242 -3.54 -5.07 3.88
CA SER A 242 -3.42 -3.82 4.62
C SER A 242 -4.32 -2.76 4.00
N LEU A 243 -5.28 -2.28 4.78
CA LEU A 243 -6.23 -1.28 4.35
C LEU A 243 -5.62 0.10 4.45
N GLU A 244 -5.46 0.78 3.32
CA GLU A 244 -5.00 2.15 3.25
C GLU A 244 -6.17 3.11 3.01
N MET A 245 -6.23 4.17 3.80
CA MET A 245 -7.21 5.23 3.64
C MET A 245 -6.69 6.28 2.67
N GLU A 246 -7.58 6.79 1.82
CA GLU A 246 -7.30 7.82 0.82
C GLU A 246 -8.20 9.04 1.02
N PRO A 247 -7.69 10.28 1.02
CA PRO A 247 -8.52 11.46 1.17
C PRO A 247 -9.42 11.70 -0.04
N GLY A 248 -10.63 12.19 0.19
CA GLY A 248 -11.55 12.66 -0.85
C GLY A 248 -12.78 11.80 -1.08
N GLU A 249 -13.77 12.37 -1.76
CA GLU A 249 -15.11 11.79 -1.94
C GLU A 249 -15.15 10.54 -2.83
N LEU A 250 -14.04 10.25 -3.51
CA LEU A 250 -13.87 9.11 -4.41
C LEU A 250 -13.49 7.81 -3.69
N PHE A 251 -13.25 7.86 -2.38
CA PHE A 251 -12.81 6.72 -1.59
C PHE A 251 -13.78 6.46 -0.44
N LEU A 252 -13.98 5.18 -0.10
CA LEU A 252 -14.88 4.78 0.98
C LEU A 252 -14.28 5.10 2.35
N ALA A 253 -13.04 4.66 2.61
CA ALA A 253 -12.33 5.09 3.80
C ALA A 253 -11.57 6.36 3.44
N ASN A 254 -12.15 7.50 3.77
CA ASN A 254 -11.61 8.82 3.47
C ASN A 254 -11.61 9.78 4.67
N SER A 255 -12.12 9.31 5.80
CA SER A 255 -12.28 10.09 7.01
C SER A 255 -12.05 9.22 8.24
N LEU A 256 -11.89 9.87 9.38
CA LEU A 256 -11.81 9.17 10.66
C LEU A 256 -13.03 8.29 10.92
N ASN A 257 -14.24 8.77 10.62
CA ASN A 257 -15.47 8.04 10.94
C ASN A 257 -15.55 6.72 10.16
N THR A 258 -15.25 6.77 8.86
CA THR A 258 -15.21 5.58 8.00
C THR A 258 -14.09 4.62 8.42
N LEU A 259 -12.93 5.15 8.84
CA LEU A 259 -11.84 4.32 9.37
C LEU A 259 -12.23 3.62 10.68
N ARG A 260 -12.90 4.32 11.61
CA ARG A 260 -13.41 3.72 12.86
C ARG A 260 -14.41 2.62 12.55
N GLU A 261 -15.34 2.86 11.62
CA GLU A 261 -16.31 1.84 11.21
C GLU A 261 -15.61 0.59 10.64
N CYS A 262 -14.61 0.75 9.78
CA CYS A 262 -13.79 -0.37 9.28
C CYS A 262 -13.15 -1.15 10.43
N VAL A 263 -12.48 -0.46 11.36
CA VAL A 263 -11.80 -1.08 12.51
C VAL A 263 -12.78 -1.83 13.41
N GLU A 264 -13.93 -1.24 13.72
CA GLU A 264 -14.97 -1.87 14.53
C GLU A 264 -15.57 -3.11 13.87
N GLN A 265 -15.73 -3.13 12.55
CA GLN A 265 -16.24 -4.30 11.84
C GLN A 265 -15.18 -5.41 11.78
N ILE A 266 -13.92 -5.06 11.51
CA ILE A 266 -12.80 -6.02 11.53
C ILE A 266 -12.65 -6.65 12.92
N SER A 267 -12.76 -5.86 14.00
CA SER A 267 -12.58 -6.37 15.37
C SER A 267 -13.67 -7.36 15.81
N LYS A 268 -14.86 -7.29 15.21
CA LYS A 268 -15.99 -8.20 15.46
C LYS A 268 -15.88 -9.53 14.71
N ASP A 269 -14.96 -9.64 13.73
CA ASP A 269 -14.79 -10.82 12.91
C ASP A 269 -13.39 -11.43 13.08
N ASN A 270 -13.30 -12.60 13.72
CA ASN A 270 -12.02 -13.25 13.99
C ASN A 270 -11.18 -13.53 12.74
N LEU A 271 -11.82 -13.84 11.61
CA LEU A 271 -11.10 -14.12 10.37
C LEU A 271 -10.46 -12.85 9.82
N LEU A 272 -11.24 -11.76 9.79
CA LEU A 272 -10.76 -10.45 9.36
C LEU A 272 -9.69 -9.90 10.32
N LYS A 273 -9.91 -9.97 11.64
CA LYS A 273 -8.95 -9.51 12.66
C LYS A 273 -7.55 -10.12 12.51
N GLN A 274 -7.48 -11.37 12.03
CA GLN A 274 -6.22 -12.09 11.81
C GLN A 274 -5.57 -11.78 10.46
N ASN A 275 -6.34 -11.39 9.44
CA ASN A 275 -5.87 -11.31 8.06
C ASN A 275 -5.93 -9.89 7.46
N ILE A 276 -6.51 -8.93 8.17
CA ILE A 276 -6.59 -7.53 7.76
C ILE A 276 -5.85 -6.68 8.79
N LYS A 277 -4.98 -5.82 8.26
CA LYS A 277 -4.24 -4.79 8.97
C LYS A 277 -4.55 -3.43 8.36
N LEU A 278 -4.04 -2.38 8.97
CA LEU A 278 -4.08 -1.01 8.46
C LEU A 278 -2.71 -0.67 7.87
N ASN A 279 -2.73 -0.02 6.72
CA ASN A 279 -1.62 0.78 6.24
C ASN A 279 -1.86 2.23 6.65
N VAL A 280 -0.94 2.80 7.42
CA VAL A 280 -1.02 4.19 7.85
C VAL A 280 -0.18 5.03 6.90
N ASP A 281 -0.82 5.74 5.97
CA ASP A 281 -0.16 6.81 5.23
C ASP A 281 -0.23 8.13 6.00
N VAL A 282 0.94 8.66 6.35
CA VAL A 282 1.05 9.91 7.13
C VAL A 282 0.42 11.09 6.37
N GLY A 283 0.67 11.23 5.07
CA GLY A 283 0.14 12.33 4.28
C GLY A 283 -1.38 12.29 4.18
N HIS A 284 -1.96 11.14 3.86
CA HIS A 284 -3.40 10.92 3.73
C HIS A 284 -4.12 11.16 5.05
N TYR A 285 -3.54 10.72 6.17
CA TYR A 285 -4.10 10.97 7.49
C TYR A 285 -4.13 12.46 7.83
N HIS A 286 -3.14 13.23 7.38
CA HIS A 286 -3.15 14.68 7.49
C HIS A 286 -4.22 15.33 6.62
N LEU A 287 -4.28 14.94 5.34
CA LEU A 287 -5.25 15.48 4.39
C LEU A 287 -6.71 15.17 4.78
N ALA A 288 -6.95 14.01 5.41
CA ALA A 288 -8.26 13.62 5.95
C ALA A 288 -8.57 14.26 7.33
N ASN A 289 -7.73 15.18 7.83
CA ASN A 289 -7.85 15.83 9.14
C ASN A 289 -7.87 14.85 10.33
N ILE A 290 -7.30 13.66 10.17
CA ILE A 290 -7.11 12.67 11.25
C ILE A 290 -5.88 13.06 12.06
N MET A 291 -4.79 13.35 11.38
CA MET A 291 -3.62 13.96 11.98
C MET A 291 -3.69 15.46 11.68
N LYS A 292 -3.46 16.31 12.69
CA LYS A 292 -3.42 17.76 12.47
C LYS A 292 -1.98 18.19 12.29
N ALA A 293 -1.65 18.89 11.19
CA ALA A 293 -0.39 19.62 11.16
C ALA A 293 -0.43 20.71 12.25
N PRO A 294 0.67 20.89 13.00
CA PRO A 294 0.73 21.91 14.04
C PRO A 294 0.62 23.32 13.43
N LYS A 295 -0.15 24.20 14.09
CA LYS A 295 -0.37 25.59 13.61
C LYS A 295 0.82 26.54 13.80
N GLU A 296 1.89 26.15 14.50
CA GLU A 296 3.05 27.02 14.76
C GLU A 296 4.39 26.26 14.74
N SER A 297 5.43 26.94 14.24
CA SER A 297 6.76 26.42 13.88
C SER A 297 7.75 26.26 15.05
N SER A 298 7.30 26.34 16.30
CA SER A 298 8.20 26.22 17.47
C SER A 298 7.82 25.03 18.36
N ILE A 299 8.72 24.04 18.41
CA ILE A 299 8.77 22.84 19.29
C ILE A 299 8.35 21.52 18.60
N VAL A 300 9.21 21.04 17.69
CA VAL A 300 9.13 19.73 17.00
C VAL A 300 8.76 18.56 17.94
N ASN A 301 9.21 18.56 19.20
CA ASN A 301 8.97 17.47 20.16
C ASN A 301 7.57 17.45 20.81
N ARG A 302 6.92 18.60 21.02
CA ARG A 302 5.54 18.65 21.54
C ARG A 302 4.51 18.35 20.42
N HIS A 303 4.95 18.49 19.17
CA HIS A 303 4.10 18.51 17.98
C HIS A 303 3.87 17.13 17.36
N ALA A 304 4.87 16.25 17.37
CA ALA A 304 4.64 14.85 17.01
C ALA A 304 3.82 14.11 18.08
N GLN A 305 3.82 14.61 19.32
CA GLN A 305 2.93 14.12 20.37
C GLN A 305 1.47 14.48 20.05
N LEU A 306 1.20 15.67 19.50
CA LEU A 306 -0.14 16.11 19.14
C LEU A 306 -0.71 15.44 17.87
N ALA A 307 0.11 15.25 16.84
CA ALA A 307 -0.30 14.57 15.60
C ALA A 307 -0.80 13.13 15.86
N LEU A 308 -0.23 12.45 16.86
CA LEU A 308 -0.63 11.11 17.28
C LEU A 308 -1.50 11.07 18.56
N THR A 309 -1.71 12.18 19.28
CA THR A 309 -2.94 12.35 20.10
C THR A 309 -4.16 12.57 19.21
N GLY A 310 -3.92 13.01 17.96
CA GLY A 310 -4.80 12.74 16.84
C GLY A 310 -5.08 11.24 16.78
N MET A 311 -4.14 10.31 16.76
CA MET A 311 -4.51 8.88 16.87
C MET A 311 -5.08 8.40 18.23
N ASP A 312 -5.17 9.25 19.27
CA ASP A 312 -6.09 9.00 20.40
C ASP A 312 -7.56 9.32 20.02
N LEU A 313 -7.81 9.59 18.73
CA LEU A 313 -9.06 9.85 18.02
C LEU A 313 -10.09 8.73 18.12
N PHE A 314 -9.94 7.69 18.93
CA PHE A 314 -11.13 6.93 19.34
C PHE A 314 -11.94 7.68 20.42
N GLY A 315 -11.51 8.87 20.85
CA GLY A 315 -12.30 9.71 21.75
C GLY A 315 -12.50 9.06 23.12
N MET A 316 -11.59 8.17 23.51
CA MET A 316 -11.64 7.52 24.81
C MET A 316 -11.07 8.46 25.86
N ASN A 317 -11.89 9.42 26.26
CA ASN A 317 -11.68 10.18 27.48
C ASN A 317 -11.62 9.21 28.67
N GLY A 318 -10.42 8.80 29.05
CA GLY A 318 -10.04 8.42 30.41
C GLY A 318 -10.61 7.15 31.04
N ASN A 319 -11.59 6.44 30.46
CA ASN A 319 -12.24 5.31 31.14
C ASN A 319 -12.37 4.00 30.33
N GLU A 320 -11.93 3.94 29.07
CA GLU A 320 -11.97 2.69 28.29
C GLU A 320 -10.57 2.38 27.76
N THR A 321 -9.88 1.44 28.39
CA THR A 321 -8.50 1.06 28.08
C THR A 321 -8.37 0.05 26.94
N ASP A 322 -9.48 -0.49 26.41
CA ASP A 322 -9.42 -1.64 25.50
C ASP A 322 -9.34 -1.26 24.01
N SER A 323 -10.03 -0.21 23.52
CA SER A 323 -10.10 0.04 22.06
C SER A 323 -8.87 0.71 21.45
N THR A 324 -8.10 1.48 22.23
CA THR A 324 -6.90 2.16 21.71
C THR A 324 -5.78 1.16 21.43
N LEU A 325 -5.70 0.11 22.25
CA LEU A 325 -4.77 -1.00 22.03
C LEU A 325 -5.12 -1.76 20.74
N ASP A 326 -6.42 -1.92 20.44
CA ASP A 326 -6.88 -2.57 19.22
C ASP A 326 -6.39 -1.82 17.96
N PHE A 327 -6.40 -0.48 17.91
CA PHE A 327 -5.93 0.25 16.72
C PHE A 327 -4.43 0.03 16.42
N TYR A 328 -3.53 0.25 17.39
CA TYR A 328 -2.09 0.09 17.15
C TYR A 328 -1.70 -1.37 16.88
N THR A 329 -2.46 -2.34 17.39
CA THR A 329 -2.26 -3.77 17.06
C THR A 329 -2.71 -4.12 15.63
N MET A 330 -3.55 -3.28 15.02
CA MET A 330 -4.01 -3.43 13.64
C MET A 330 -3.07 -2.78 12.62
N ILE A 331 -2.16 -1.89 13.00
CA ILE A 331 -1.18 -1.33 12.07
C ILE A 331 -0.22 -2.45 11.63
N GLY A 332 -0.21 -2.73 10.32
CA GLY A 332 0.66 -3.73 9.70
C GLY A 332 1.70 -3.15 8.76
N HIS A 333 1.49 -1.90 8.32
CA HIS A 333 2.37 -1.20 7.40
C HIS A 333 2.23 0.32 7.58
N VAL A 334 3.23 1.07 7.12
CA VAL A 334 3.26 2.53 7.20
C VAL A 334 3.81 3.11 5.92
N HIS A 335 3.06 4.02 5.33
CA HIS A 335 3.55 4.90 4.27
C HIS A 335 3.88 6.28 4.82
N VAL A 336 4.88 6.90 4.21
CA VAL A 336 5.29 8.24 4.57
C VAL A 336 5.64 9.02 3.33
N SER A 337 5.07 10.21 3.26
CA SER A 337 5.31 11.19 2.23
C SER A 337 5.08 12.59 2.82
N ASP A 338 5.58 13.61 2.15
CA ASP A 338 5.24 14.99 2.46
C ASP A 338 3.91 15.36 1.81
N PHE A 339 3.25 16.39 2.33
CA PHE A 339 1.89 16.75 1.95
C PHE A 339 1.66 18.26 2.09
N ASP A 340 0.71 18.78 1.31
CA ASP A 340 0.23 20.15 1.42
C ASP A 340 -1.28 20.15 1.73
N GLU A 341 -1.63 20.47 2.98
CA GLU A 341 -3.02 20.59 3.42
C GLU A 341 -3.82 21.66 2.64
N LYS A 342 -3.15 22.70 2.12
CA LYS A 342 -3.82 23.79 1.39
C LYS A 342 -4.07 23.43 -0.06
N ALA A 343 -3.15 22.70 -0.68
CA ALA A 343 -3.28 22.24 -2.06
C ALA A 343 -4.05 20.91 -2.18
N HIS A 344 -4.27 20.22 -1.05
CA HIS A 344 -4.79 18.86 -0.99
C HIS A 344 -3.93 17.89 -1.81
N TRP A 345 -2.60 18.00 -1.68
CA TRP A 345 -1.63 17.16 -2.39
C TRP A 345 -0.89 16.28 -1.39
N GLY A 346 -0.88 14.97 -1.65
CA GLY A 346 -0.04 13.97 -0.97
C GLY A 346 1.17 13.59 -1.81
N ASP A 347 1.90 12.57 -1.36
CA ASP A 347 3.00 11.90 -2.07
C ASP A 347 4.11 12.83 -2.53
N LEU A 348 4.32 13.91 -1.78
CA LEU A 348 5.37 14.87 -2.06
C LEU A 348 6.69 14.36 -1.47
N PRO A 349 7.83 14.72 -2.08
CA PRO A 349 9.13 14.52 -1.49
C PRO A 349 9.29 15.22 -0.14
N PHE A 350 10.01 14.63 0.80
CA PHE A 350 10.40 15.28 2.05
C PHE A 350 11.08 16.65 1.81
N ASP A 351 10.88 17.57 2.75
CA ASP A 351 11.30 18.97 2.69
C ASP A 351 10.61 19.80 1.59
N THR A 352 9.50 19.34 1.03
CA THR A 352 8.70 20.16 0.10
C THR A 352 7.90 21.19 0.89
N ILE A 353 7.23 20.73 1.95
CA ILE A 353 6.41 21.53 2.86
C ILE A 353 6.93 21.37 4.29
N HIS A 354 7.14 20.13 4.73
CA HIS A 354 7.58 19.80 6.09
C HIS A 354 9.03 19.32 6.09
N ARG A 355 9.79 19.74 7.11
CA ARG A 355 11.19 19.30 7.24
C ARG A 355 11.30 17.83 7.60
N ALA A 356 12.37 17.15 7.19
CA ALA A 356 12.63 15.75 7.51
C ALA A 356 12.46 15.39 9.00
N GLU A 357 12.87 16.28 9.93
CA GLU A 357 12.75 16.02 11.38
C GLU A 357 11.29 15.88 11.85
N TYR A 358 10.34 16.46 11.11
CA TYR A 358 8.92 16.29 11.35
C TYR A 358 8.51 14.81 11.21
N PHE A 359 8.91 14.18 10.09
CA PHE A 359 8.62 12.78 9.82
C PHE A 359 9.37 11.86 10.80
N THR A 360 10.64 12.17 11.12
CA THR A 360 11.38 11.43 12.16
C THR A 360 10.62 11.41 13.48
N ALA A 361 10.07 12.55 13.90
CA ALA A 361 9.32 12.65 15.15
C ALA A 361 8.00 11.86 15.11
N ILE A 362 7.28 11.87 13.98
CA ILE A 362 6.08 11.04 13.77
C ILE A 362 6.43 9.55 13.86
N LEU A 363 7.42 9.10 13.10
CA LEU A 363 7.84 7.68 13.07
C LEU A 363 8.29 7.19 14.45
N ASN A 364 9.07 8.01 15.17
CA ASN A 364 9.50 7.67 16.53
C ASN A 364 8.31 7.51 17.49
N ASN A 365 7.30 8.36 17.38
CA ASN A 365 6.14 8.27 18.26
C ASN A 365 5.21 7.12 17.87
N LEU A 366 5.07 6.83 16.58
CA LEU A 366 4.35 5.66 16.11
C LEU A 366 5.03 4.38 16.63
N ALA A 367 6.34 4.25 16.44
CA ALA A 367 7.12 3.10 16.89
C ALA A 367 7.04 2.85 18.40
N LYS A 368 6.98 3.91 19.23
CA LYS A 368 6.75 3.79 20.69
C LYS A 368 5.40 3.17 21.04
N LYS A 369 4.37 3.41 20.23
CA LYS A 369 2.99 2.97 20.47
C LYS A 369 2.70 1.60 19.85
N LEU A 370 3.52 1.14 18.90
CA LEU A 370 3.39 -0.20 18.33
C LEU A 370 3.68 -1.28 19.39
N PRO A 371 2.80 -2.28 19.54
CA PRO A 371 2.96 -3.36 20.51
C PRO A 371 4.17 -4.24 20.17
N SER A 372 4.98 -4.58 21.17
CA SER A 372 6.12 -5.51 21.03
C SER A 372 5.69 -6.95 20.72
N ASP A 373 4.47 -7.32 21.10
CA ASP A 373 4.02 -8.71 21.16
C ASP A 373 3.26 -9.13 19.90
N ASN A 374 3.18 -8.26 18.88
CA ASN A 374 2.47 -8.54 17.61
C ASN A 374 3.15 -9.60 16.72
N GLY A 375 4.14 -10.33 17.24
CA GLY A 375 4.93 -11.33 16.48
C GLY A 375 5.87 -10.71 15.43
N GLN A 376 5.78 -9.40 15.19
CA GLN A 376 6.66 -8.66 14.30
C GLN A 376 7.63 -7.80 15.13
N ASN A 377 8.89 -8.23 15.20
CA ASN A 377 9.96 -7.42 15.81
C ASN A 377 10.41 -6.27 14.90
N SER A 378 9.77 -6.09 13.74
CA SER A 378 10.09 -5.03 12.80
C SER A 378 8.85 -4.54 12.03
N MET A 379 8.82 -3.25 11.76
CA MET A 379 7.82 -2.57 10.93
C MET A 379 8.52 -2.00 9.71
N VAL A 380 7.93 -2.20 8.53
CA VAL A 380 8.42 -1.52 7.32
C VAL A 380 7.74 -0.17 7.22
N VAL A 381 8.51 0.85 6.91
CA VAL A 381 8.04 2.20 6.61
C VAL A 381 8.43 2.48 5.17
N SER A 382 7.45 2.51 4.27
CA SER A 382 7.67 2.73 2.83
C SER A 382 7.52 4.20 2.47
N LEU A 383 8.43 4.69 1.63
CA LEU A 383 8.34 6.02 1.04
C LEU A 383 7.42 5.98 -0.19
N GLU A 384 6.31 6.71 -0.16
CA GLU A 384 5.35 6.85 -1.26
C GLU A 384 5.50 8.21 -1.94
N LEU A 385 5.79 8.23 -3.25
CA LEU A 385 6.20 9.45 -3.96
C LEU A 385 5.66 9.51 -5.40
N GLU A 386 4.35 9.36 -5.57
CA GLU A 386 3.69 9.46 -6.89
C GLU A 386 3.94 10.80 -7.58
N ALA A 387 4.03 11.90 -6.81
CA ALA A 387 4.25 13.23 -7.36
C ALA A 387 5.72 13.49 -7.78
N ALA A 388 6.67 12.66 -7.34
CA ALA A 388 8.09 12.88 -7.58
C ALA A 388 8.50 12.49 -9.01
N ARG A 389 9.03 13.44 -9.77
CA ARG A 389 9.46 13.21 -11.16
C ARG A 389 10.97 13.10 -11.34
N ALA A 390 11.75 13.50 -10.34
CA ALA A 390 13.20 13.57 -10.40
C ALA A 390 13.85 12.60 -9.41
N ILE A 391 14.74 11.73 -9.92
CA ILE A 391 15.42 10.73 -9.10
C ILE A 391 16.23 11.33 -7.95
N GLY A 392 16.90 12.47 -8.16
CA GLY A 392 17.66 13.12 -7.10
C GLY A 392 16.79 13.58 -5.92
N THR A 393 15.52 13.89 -6.20
CA THR A 393 14.55 14.24 -5.16
C THR A 393 14.08 12.99 -4.41
N VAL A 394 13.79 11.90 -5.12
CA VAL A 394 13.46 10.60 -4.52
C VAL A 394 14.61 10.08 -3.66
N GLU A 395 15.85 10.14 -4.17
CA GLU A 395 17.06 9.72 -3.45
C GLU A 395 17.24 10.49 -2.14
N LYS A 396 17.06 11.82 -2.18
CA LYS A 396 17.15 12.66 -0.98
C LYS A 396 16.11 12.24 0.07
N SER A 397 14.84 12.15 -0.30
CA SER A 397 13.78 11.75 0.63
C SER A 397 13.99 10.34 1.19
N TYR A 398 14.47 9.41 0.35
CA TYR A 398 14.79 8.05 0.79
C TYR A 398 15.97 8.01 1.76
N ARG A 399 16.98 8.86 1.56
CA ARG A 399 18.10 9.04 2.50
C ARG A 399 17.61 9.54 3.86
N ASP A 400 16.73 10.52 3.87
CA ASP A 400 16.16 11.09 5.10
C ASP A 400 15.27 10.09 5.85
N LEU A 401 14.52 9.25 5.12
CA LEU A 401 13.80 8.11 5.70
C LEU A 401 14.76 7.09 6.32
N CYS A 402 15.81 6.68 5.60
CA CYS A 402 16.80 5.73 6.10
C CYS A 402 17.45 6.21 7.41
N ARG A 403 17.83 7.49 7.47
CA ARG A 403 18.37 8.13 8.68
C ARG A 403 17.37 8.14 9.82
N SER A 404 16.09 8.42 9.54
CA SER A 404 15.03 8.43 10.54
C SER A 404 14.83 7.04 11.17
N CYS A 405 14.77 5.99 10.33
CA CYS A 405 14.67 4.61 10.80
C CYS A 405 15.91 4.17 11.59
N GLN A 406 17.12 4.54 11.12
CA GLN A 406 18.37 4.19 11.79
C GLN A 406 18.49 4.86 13.15
N ALA A 407 18.18 6.16 13.25
CA ALA A 407 18.19 6.91 14.50
C ALA A 407 17.27 6.28 15.56
N TRP A 408 16.09 5.78 15.16
CA TRP A 408 15.23 5.00 16.03
C TRP A 408 15.88 3.70 16.49
N ASN A 409 16.40 2.91 15.54
CA ASN A 409 16.96 1.58 15.80
C ASN A 409 18.21 1.61 16.72
N GLU A 410 18.97 2.70 16.74
CA GLU A 410 20.15 2.88 17.59
C GLU A 410 19.82 3.34 19.02
N GLY A 411 18.53 3.41 19.39
CA GLY A 411 18.07 3.81 20.72
C GLY A 411 17.27 5.11 20.76
N GLY A 412 16.88 5.63 19.59
CA GLY A 412 16.21 6.91 19.43
C GLY A 412 17.10 8.09 19.82
N PRO A 413 16.72 9.34 19.51
CA PRO A 413 17.26 10.46 20.25
C PRO A 413 16.95 10.19 21.73
N ALA A 414 18.00 9.94 22.53
CA ALA A 414 17.89 9.90 23.98
C ALA A 414 17.01 11.08 24.36
N SER A 415 15.82 10.80 24.88
CA SER A 415 14.82 11.82 25.18
C SER A 415 15.53 12.95 25.92
N GLY A 416 15.81 14.03 25.20
CA GLY A 416 16.52 15.17 25.77
C GLY A 416 15.71 15.60 27.00
N PRO A 417 16.37 15.91 28.12
CA PRO A 417 15.69 16.22 29.37
C PRO A 417 14.66 17.35 29.24
#